data_AF-A0A7S4JSV0-F1
#
_entry.id   AF-A0A7S4JSV0-F1
#
_cell.length_a   1.000
_cell.length_b   1.000
_cell.length_c   1.000
_cell.angle_alpha   90.00
_cell.angle_beta   90.00
_cell.angle_gamma   90.00
#
_symmetry.space_group_name_H-M   'P 1'
#
loop_
_entity.id
_entity.type
_entity.pdbx_description
1 polymer ?
#
loop_
_entity_poly.entity_id
_entity_poly.type
_entity_poly.pdbx_seq_one_letter_code
_entity_poly.pdbx_strand_id
1 'polypeptide(L)'
;TLSSTPTEIATSLVTNVLLLLCALSLTAANRNRVRKWLSRMDTNQEAKSAAIISAFIGGIDPGKAIDLSRSSFRGVPFNEFIEEDLRWARKHTGRQEGDTLAAHSKPCKFGEIDAFVSHAWVDDHVMRYAALTRWAEDFRKTRGREPIIWFDKASIDQTNIEDSLKCLPVFLAGCTKLVVLAGPQYHTRLWCVVGPCHPSALDGRRSARVR
;
A
#
# COMPACT_ATOMS: atom_id res chain seq x y z
N THR A 1 -1.31 52.15 30.91
CA THR A 1 -1.52 52.69 29.55
C THR A 1 -1.06 51.66 28.53
N LEU A 2 -1.92 50.69 28.21
CA LEU A 2 -1.65 49.71 27.17
C LEU A 2 -2.35 50.19 25.89
N SER A 3 -1.67 51.05 25.14
CA SER A 3 -2.07 51.37 23.76
C SER A 3 -1.50 50.25 22.87
N SER A 4 -2.22 49.14 22.79
CA SER A 4 -1.96 48.14 21.75
C SER A 4 -2.24 48.77 20.40
N THR A 5 -1.28 48.69 19.48
CA THR A 5 -1.44 49.28 18.15
C THR A 5 -2.49 48.49 17.35
N PRO A 6 -3.29 49.13 16.47
CA PRO A 6 -4.31 48.44 15.67
C PRO A 6 -3.74 47.25 14.87
N THR A 7 -2.47 47.34 14.47
CA THR A 7 -1.71 46.30 13.79
C THR A 7 -1.47 45.06 14.66
N GLU A 8 -1.13 45.23 15.93
CA GLU A 8 -0.92 44.09 16.85
C GLU A 8 -2.23 43.34 17.11
N ILE A 9 -3.33 44.07 17.29
CA ILE A 9 -4.66 43.49 17.45
C ILE A 9 -5.06 42.72 16.19
N ALA A 10 -4.86 43.30 15.00
CA ALA A 10 -5.14 42.65 13.73
C ALA A 10 -4.31 41.37 13.55
N THR A 11 -3.01 41.42 13.81
CA THR A 11 -2.14 40.22 13.70
C THR A 11 -2.55 39.12 14.66
N SER A 12 -2.87 39.45 15.92
CA SER A 12 -3.34 38.49 16.92
C SER A 12 -4.67 37.85 16.55
N LEU A 13 -5.61 38.64 16.00
CA LEU A 13 -6.89 38.10 15.51
C LEU A 13 -6.66 37.12 14.36
N VAL A 14 -5.78 37.46 13.41
CA VAL A 14 -5.47 36.59 12.27
C VAL A 14 -4.79 35.29 12.73
N THR A 15 -3.79 35.35 13.63
CA THR A 15 -3.16 34.13 14.16
C THR A 15 -4.13 33.27 14.95
N ASN A 16 -4.99 33.86 15.78
CA ASN A 16 -5.98 33.10 16.55
C ASN A 16 -7.03 32.44 15.66
N VAL A 17 -7.47 33.13 14.59
CA VAL A 17 -8.38 32.53 13.59
C VAL A 17 -7.69 31.39 12.85
N LEU A 18 -6.42 31.54 12.45
CA LEU A 18 -5.65 30.47 11.81
C LEU A 18 -5.48 29.27 12.75
N LEU A 19 -5.16 29.49 14.02
CA LEU A 19 -5.02 28.44 15.03
C LEU A 19 -6.36 27.72 15.27
N LEU A 20 -7.47 28.45 15.32
CA LEU A 20 -8.82 27.86 15.44
C LEU A 20 -9.17 27.04 14.20
N LEU A 21 -8.88 27.52 13.00
CA LEU A 21 -9.09 26.77 11.76
C LEU A 21 -8.22 25.49 11.71
N CYS A 22 -6.96 25.57 12.13
CA CYS A 22 -6.08 24.42 12.26
C CYS A 22 -6.61 23.42 13.30
N ALA A 23 -7.02 23.88 14.49
CA ALA A 23 -7.58 23.01 15.53
C ALA A 23 -8.88 22.34 15.08
N LEU A 24 -9.77 23.07 14.42
CA LEU A 24 -11.02 22.55 13.86
C LEU A 24 -10.77 21.53 12.74
N SER A 25 -9.69 21.68 11.97
CA SER A 25 -9.27 20.74 10.93
C SER A 25 -8.69 19.43 11.50
N LEU A 26 -8.12 19.48 12.72
CA LEU A 26 -7.53 18.35 13.43
C LEU A 26 -8.52 17.53 14.27
N THR A 27 -9.77 18.00 14.41
CA THR A 27 -10.82 17.27 15.13
C THR A 27 -11.12 15.91 14.48
N ALA A 28 -11.51 14.91 15.29
CA ALA A 28 -11.76 13.54 14.81
C ALA A 28 -12.80 13.47 13.66
N ALA A 29 -13.78 14.36 13.65
CA ALA A 29 -14.83 14.45 12.62
C ALA A 29 -14.31 15.05 11.29
N ASN A 30 -13.44 16.06 11.35
CA ASN A 30 -12.89 16.71 10.15
C ASN A 30 -11.58 16.09 9.65
N ARG A 31 -10.85 15.38 10.50
CA ARG A 31 -9.59 14.69 10.14
C ARG A 31 -9.74 13.78 8.94
N ASN A 32 -10.86 13.08 8.81
CA ASN A 32 -11.10 12.22 7.65
C ASN A 32 -11.37 13.01 6.36
N ARG A 33 -12.00 14.19 6.47
CA ARG A 33 -12.24 15.08 5.32
C ARG A 33 -10.96 15.80 4.89
N VAL A 34 -10.18 16.27 5.87
CA VAL A 34 -8.88 16.92 5.65
C VAL A 34 -7.87 15.90 5.11
N ARG A 35 -7.78 14.68 5.67
CA ARG A 35 -6.97 13.60 5.09
C ARG A 35 -7.40 13.24 3.67
N LYS A 36 -8.71 13.16 3.40
CA LYS A 36 -9.22 12.85 2.05
C LYS A 36 -8.96 14.00 1.07
N TRP A 37 -8.94 15.24 1.55
CA TRP A 37 -8.62 16.42 0.74
C TRP A 37 -7.11 16.54 0.47
N LEU A 38 -6.27 16.35 1.49
CA LEU A 38 -4.81 16.30 1.38
C LEU A 38 -4.34 15.14 0.49
N SER A 39 -4.88 13.93 0.70
CA SER A 39 -4.58 12.75 -0.13
C SER A 39 -4.99 12.95 -1.60
N ARG A 40 -6.02 13.76 -1.87
CA ARG A 40 -6.42 14.12 -3.24
C ARG A 40 -5.50 15.14 -3.90
N MET A 41 -4.77 15.94 -3.12
CA MET A 41 -3.82 16.93 -3.63
C MET A 41 -2.42 16.35 -3.84
N ASP A 42 -2.09 15.20 -3.25
CA ASP A 42 -0.69 14.87 -2.96
C ASP A 42 -0.16 13.53 -3.52
N THR A 43 -0.93 12.82 -4.35
CA THR A 43 -0.45 11.57 -4.96
C THR A 43 0.84 11.73 -5.76
N ASN A 44 1.09 12.92 -6.32
CA ASN A 44 2.35 13.21 -7.00
C ASN A 44 3.54 13.46 -6.06
N GLN A 45 3.37 14.03 -4.86
CA GLN A 45 4.51 14.15 -3.93
C GLN A 45 4.74 12.87 -3.14
N GLU A 46 3.68 12.12 -2.80
CA GLU A 46 3.79 10.78 -2.20
C GLU A 46 4.53 9.84 -3.16
N ALA A 47 4.18 9.82 -4.45
CA ALA A 47 4.90 9.04 -5.46
C ALA A 47 6.36 9.48 -5.62
N LYS A 48 6.66 10.78 -5.56
CA LYS A 48 8.05 11.30 -5.59
C LYS A 48 8.85 10.89 -4.36
N SER A 49 8.27 11.01 -3.18
CA SER A 49 8.90 10.63 -1.91
C SER A 49 9.15 9.13 -1.86
N ALA A 50 8.17 8.35 -2.31
CA ALA A 50 8.30 6.91 -2.47
C ALA A 50 9.35 6.52 -3.52
N ALA A 51 9.48 7.27 -4.61
CA ALA A 51 10.53 7.03 -5.61
C ALA A 51 11.93 7.32 -5.05
N ILE A 52 12.07 8.31 -4.17
CA ILE A 52 13.31 8.54 -3.43
C ILE A 52 13.61 7.36 -2.51
N ILE A 53 12.63 6.87 -1.75
CA ILE A 53 12.80 5.67 -0.91
C ILE A 53 13.18 4.44 -1.77
N SER A 54 12.53 4.28 -2.92
CA SER A 54 12.83 3.23 -3.91
C SER A 54 14.25 3.34 -4.45
N ALA A 55 14.72 4.56 -4.70
CA ALA A 55 16.09 4.83 -5.13
C ALA A 55 17.11 4.44 -4.06
N PHE A 56 16.83 4.77 -2.80
CA PHE A 56 17.69 4.38 -1.68
C PHE A 56 17.72 2.86 -1.44
N ILE A 57 16.58 2.18 -1.53
CA ILE A 57 16.48 0.73 -1.30
C ILE A 57 17.00 -0.07 -2.49
N GLY A 58 16.71 0.40 -3.71
CA GLY A 58 16.90 -0.34 -4.96
C GLY A 58 18.06 0.11 -5.84
N GLY A 59 18.76 1.20 -5.48
CA GLY A 59 19.84 1.77 -6.28
C GLY A 59 19.40 2.32 -7.64
N ILE A 60 18.12 2.61 -7.83
CA ILE A 60 17.53 3.09 -9.07
C ILE A 60 17.39 4.62 -9.04
N ASP A 61 17.58 5.31 -10.16
CA ASP A 61 17.28 6.74 -10.24
C ASP A 61 15.79 7.03 -9.93
N PRO A 62 15.45 8.05 -9.12
CA PRO A 62 14.06 8.34 -8.76
C PRO A 62 13.14 8.59 -9.96
N GLY A 63 13.62 9.25 -11.02
CA GLY A 63 12.85 9.46 -12.25
C GLY A 63 12.55 8.14 -12.95
N LYS A 64 13.58 7.32 -13.12
CA LYS A 64 13.43 5.95 -13.68
C LYS A 64 12.52 5.08 -12.82
N ALA A 65 12.57 5.20 -11.50
CA ALA A 65 11.69 4.46 -10.59
C ALA A 65 10.21 4.84 -10.82
N ILE A 66 9.90 6.12 -11.02
CA ILE A 66 8.54 6.57 -11.34
C ILE A 66 8.10 6.03 -12.70
N ASP A 67 8.95 6.15 -13.73
CA ASP A 67 8.60 5.73 -15.09
C ASP A 67 8.38 4.21 -15.17
N LEU A 68 9.29 3.43 -14.57
CA LEU A 68 9.15 1.99 -14.45
C LEU A 68 7.87 1.63 -13.72
N SER A 69 7.64 2.26 -12.56
CA SER A 69 6.44 2.00 -11.76
C SER A 69 5.16 2.31 -12.54
N ARG A 70 5.12 3.38 -13.33
CA ARG A 70 3.96 3.72 -14.16
C ARG A 70 3.73 2.70 -15.27
N SER A 71 4.79 2.21 -15.90
CA SER A 71 4.70 1.21 -16.97
C SER A 71 4.25 -0.17 -16.49
N SER A 72 4.53 -0.50 -15.23
CA SER A 72 4.24 -1.81 -14.63
C SER A 72 3.17 -1.76 -13.54
N PHE A 73 2.45 -0.65 -13.36
CA PHE A 73 1.40 -0.55 -12.35
C PHE A 73 0.16 -1.31 -12.78
N ARG A 74 -0.19 -2.34 -12.01
CA ARG A 74 -1.33 -3.21 -12.31
C ARG A 74 -2.18 -3.41 -11.07
N GLY A 75 -3.48 -3.60 -11.29
CA GLY A 75 -4.43 -3.94 -10.24
C GLY A 75 -5.39 -5.02 -10.72
N VAL A 76 -6.03 -5.70 -9.77
CA VAL A 76 -7.01 -6.75 -10.00
C VAL A 76 -8.39 -6.22 -9.61
N PRO A 77 -9.36 -6.16 -10.54
CA PRO A 77 -10.76 -5.94 -10.19
C PRO A 77 -11.25 -7.07 -9.28
N PHE A 78 -11.84 -6.74 -8.12
CA PHE A 78 -12.18 -7.75 -7.12
C PHE A 78 -13.21 -8.78 -7.61
N ASN A 79 -14.09 -8.42 -8.54
CA ASN A 79 -15.04 -9.34 -9.17
C ASN A 79 -14.39 -10.41 -10.06
N GLU A 80 -13.13 -10.24 -10.45
CA GLU A 80 -12.35 -11.22 -11.21
C GLU A 80 -11.46 -12.08 -10.30
N PHE A 81 -11.41 -11.77 -9.00
CA PHE A 81 -10.57 -12.45 -8.01
C PHE A 81 -11.38 -13.53 -7.29
N ILE A 82 -10.99 -14.80 -7.45
CA ILE A 82 -11.71 -15.94 -6.86
C ILE A 82 -10.86 -16.67 -5.80
N GLU A 83 -11.50 -17.45 -4.92
CA GLU A 83 -10.80 -18.17 -3.85
C GLU A 83 -9.76 -19.16 -4.41
N GLU A 84 -10.10 -19.81 -5.53
CA GLU A 84 -9.25 -20.77 -6.21
C GLU A 84 -7.91 -20.16 -6.63
N ASP A 85 -7.87 -18.87 -6.98
CA ASP A 85 -6.63 -18.17 -7.32
C ASP A 85 -5.63 -18.21 -6.14
N LEU A 86 -6.13 -18.00 -4.92
CA LEU A 86 -5.32 -18.03 -3.70
C LEU A 86 -4.86 -19.46 -3.37
N ARG A 87 -5.71 -20.45 -3.65
CA ARG A 87 -5.36 -21.88 -3.46
C ARG A 87 -4.21 -22.29 -4.37
N TRP A 88 -4.25 -21.89 -5.64
CA TRP A 88 -3.22 -22.22 -6.62
C TRP A 88 -1.93 -21.43 -6.38
N ALA A 89 -2.03 -20.14 -6.09
CA ALA A 89 -0.89 -19.29 -5.82
C ALA A 89 -0.04 -19.78 -4.63
N ARG A 90 -0.58 -20.59 -3.70
CA ARG A 90 0.20 -21.19 -2.61
C ARG A 90 1.12 -22.32 -3.05
N LYS A 91 0.79 -23.03 -4.14
CA LYS A 91 1.47 -24.28 -4.52
C LYS A 91 2.81 -24.08 -5.22
N HIS A 92 3.08 -22.89 -5.76
CA HIS A 92 4.28 -22.64 -6.57
C HIS A 92 4.95 -21.30 -6.24
N THR A 93 6.28 -21.28 -6.40
CA THR A 93 7.08 -20.05 -6.46
C THR A 93 7.19 -19.62 -7.92
N GLY A 94 6.69 -18.43 -8.28
CA GLY A 94 6.59 -17.95 -9.66
C GLY A 94 5.30 -18.33 -10.39
N ARG A 95 5.14 -17.88 -11.64
CA ARG A 95 4.01 -18.24 -12.53
C ARG A 95 4.24 -19.64 -13.10
N GLN A 96 3.32 -20.56 -12.84
CA GLN A 96 3.25 -21.85 -13.51
C GLN A 96 1.96 -21.95 -14.33
N GLU A 97 1.88 -22.91 -15.24
CA GLU A 97 0.67 -23.21 -16.01
C GLU A 97 -0.49 -23.51 -15.04
N GLY A 98 -1.56 -22.71 -15.09
CA GLY A 98 -2.66 -22.73 -14.11
C GLY A 98 -2.63 -21.61 -13.05
N ASP A 99 -1.63 -20.73 -13.05
CA ASP A 99 -1.62 -19.50 -12.25
C ASP A 99 -2.49 -18.42 -12.90
N THR A 100 -3.78 -18.48 -12.63
CA THR A 100 -4.81 -17.56 -13.16
C THR A 100 -4.77 -16.18 -12.51
N LEU A 101 -4.21 -16.09 -11.29
CA LEU A 101 -4.26 -14.88 -10.46
C LEU A 101 -3.72 -13.65 -11.19
N ALA A 102 -2.64 -13.83 -11.93
CA ALA A 102 -1.98 -12.74 -12.62
C ALA A 102 -2.63 -12.41 -13.98
N ALA A 103 -3.46 -13.30 -14.53
CA ALA A 103 -4.28 -13.04 -15.70
C ALA A 103 -5.44 -12.09 -15.39
N HIS A 104 -5.90 -12.06 -14.13
CA HIS A 104 -6.92 -11.12 -13.65
C HIS A 104 -6.38 -9.69 -13.45
N SER A 105 -5.06 -9.50 -13.49
CA SER A 105 -4.46 -8.17 -13.36
C SER A 105 -4.58 -7.35 -14.64
N LYS A 106 -4.85 -6.06 -14.51
CA LYS A 106 -4.96 -5.11 -15.62
C LYS A 106 -4.05 -3.90 -15.37
N PRO A 107 -3.49 -3.26 -16.41
CA PRO A 107 -2.80 -1.98 -16.25
C PRO A 107 -3.71 -0.95 -15.60
N CYS A 108 -3.18 -0.19 -14.64
CA CYS A 108 -3.90 0.86 -13.93
C CYS A 108 -3.06 2.14 -13.88
N LYS A 109 -3.71 3.30 -13.70
CA LYS A 109 -3.03 4.55 -13.37
C LYS A 109 -2.90 4.70 -11.86
N PHE A 110 -1.95 5.52 -11.41
CA PHE A 110 -1.85 5.87 -9.99
C PHE A 110 -3.14 6.54 -9.51
N GLY A 111 -3.61 6.12 -8.34
CA GLY A 111 -4.88 6.53 -7.75
C GLY A 111 -6.11 5.77 -8.27
N GLU A 112 -6.00 4.92 -9.29
CA GLU A 112 -7.10 4.04 -9.72
C GLU A 112 -7.23 2.79 -8.84
N ILE A 113 -6.14 2.36 -8.21
CA ILE A 113 -6.17 1.23 -7.28
C ILE A 113 -6.67 1.70 -5.90
N ASP A 114 -7.70 1.01 -5.40
CA ASP A 114 -8.38 1.36 -4.16
C ASP A 114 -7.65 0.89 -2.91
N ALA A 115 -6.95 -0.24 -2.99
CA ALA A 115 -6.21 -0.79 -1.88
C ALA A 115 -4.97 -1.57 -2.30
N PHE A 116 -3.87 -1.32 -1.61
CA PHE A 116 -2.75 -2.24 -1.51
C PHE A 116 -3.06 -3.30 -0.46
N VAL A 117 -2.95 -4.59 -0.81
CA VAL A 117 -3.27 -5.69 0.11
C VAL A 117 -1.99 -6.29 0.69
N SER A 118 -1.67 -5.93 1.93
CA SER A 118 -0.59 -6.55 2.69
C SER A 118 -1.10 -7.81 3.38
N HIS A 119 -0.40 -8.93 3.20
CA HIS A 119 -0.78 -10.23 3.73
C HIS A 119 0.41 -11.19 3.82
N ALA A 120 0.24 -12.33 4.50
CA ALA A 120 1.21 -13.42 4.47
C ALA A 120 0.67 -14.64 3.72
N TRP A 121 1.46 -15.15 2.77
CA TRP A 121 1.09 -16.31 1.95
C TRP A 121 0.90 -17.61 2.73
N VAL A 122 1.51 -17.72 3.91
CA VAL A 122 1.45 -18.91 4.78
C VAL A 122 0.09 -19.03 5.49
N ASP A 123 -0.57 -17.89 5.72
CA ASP A 123 -1.87 -17.86 6.37
C ASP A 123 -2.95 -18.54 5.51
N ASP A 124 -3.97 -19.05 6.19
CA ASP A 124 -5.04 -19.78 5.53
C ASP A 124 -5.72 -18.93 4.43
N HIS A 125 -5.75 -19.50 3.23
CA HIS A 125 -6.27 -18.85 2.04
C HIS A 125 -7.79 -18.62 2.08
N VAL A 126 -8.57 -19.53 2.67
CA VAL A 126 -10.03 -19.41 2.78
C VAL A 126 -10.37 -18.24 3.69
N MET A 127 -9.72 -18.18 4.86
CA MET A 127 -9.89 -17.09 5.81
C MET A 127 -9.44 -15.73 5.23
N ARG A 128 -8.36 -15.73 4.45
CA ARG A 128 -7.87 -14.53 3.74
C ARG A 128 -8.88 -14.04 2.71
N TYR A 129 -9.38 -14.95 1.87
CA TYR A 129 -10.40 -14.64 0.87
C TYR A 129 -11.65 -14.08 1.55
N ALA A 130 -12.16 -14.76 2.58
CA ALA A 130 -13.33 -14.33 3.33
C ALA A 130 -13.15 -12.92 3.95
N ALA A 131 -11.98 -12.64 4.53
CA ALA A 131 -11.67 -11.31 5.08
C ALA A 131 -11.62 -10.23 3.99
N LEU A 132 -11.02 -10.54 2.85
CA LEU A 132 -10.93 -9.60 1.72
C LEU A 132 -12.30 -9.36 1.06
N THR A 133 -13.12 -10.40 0.93
CA THR A 133 -14.51 -10.31 0.45
C THR A 133 -15.35 -9.40 1.34
N ARG A 134 -15.28 -9.55 2.67
CA ARG A 134 -15.98 -8.66 3.61
C ARG A 134 -15.56 -7.19 3.41
N TRP A 135 -14.25 -6.94 3.27
CA TRP A 135 -13.76 -5.60 2.99
C TRP A 135 -14.28 -5.06 1.65
N ALA A 136 -14.30 -5.89 0.60
CA ALA A 136 -14.78 -5.50 -0.73
C ALA A 136 -16.29 -5.21 -0.73
N GLU A 137 -17.08 -5.98 0.01
CA GLU A 137 -18.52 -5.72 0.20
C GLU A 137 -18.77 -4.38 0.88
N ASP A 138 -18.02 -4.05 1.94
CA ASP A 138 -18.13 -2.77 2.62
C ASP A 138 -17.65 -1.61 1.73
N PHE A 139 -16.61 -1.83 0.92
CA PHE A 139 -16.19 -0.89 -0.11
C PHE A 139 -17.32 -0.65 -1.12
N ARG A 140 -17.94 -1.72 -1.63
CA ARG A 140 -19.04 -1.64 -2.61
C ARG A 140 -20.24 -0.90 -2.05
N LYS A 141 -20.65 -1.18 -0.81
CA LYS A 141 -21.73 -0.46 -0.13
C LYS A 141 -21.44 1.04 -0.01
N THR A 142 -20.18 1.41 0.23
CA THR A 142 -19.79 2.83 0.44
C THR A 142 -19.47 3.59 -0.84
N ARG A 143 -19.08 2.90 -1.92
CA ARG A 143 -18.60 3.52 -3.18
C ARG A 143 -19.48 3.23 -4.40
N GLY A 144 -20.40 2.27 -4.31
CA GLY A 144 -21.29 1.89 -5.40
C GLY A 144 -20.62 1.15 -6.57
N ARG A 145 -19.38 0.69 -6.38
CA ARG A 145 -18.64 -0.11 -7.38
C ARG A 145 -17.71 -1.13 -6.69
N GLU A 146 -17.28 -2.13 -7.44
CA GLU A 146 -16.26 -3.08 -6.99
C GLU A 146 -14.90 -2.38 -6.80
N PRO A 147 -14.09 -2.79 -5.80
CA PRO A 147 -12.74 -2.27 -5.64
C PRO A 147 -11.77 -2.86 -6.66
N ILE A 148 -10.73 -2.08 -6.99
CA ILE A 148 -9.52 -2.55 -7.66
C ILE A 148 -8.44 -2.69 -6.60
N ILE A 149 -7.82 -3.86 -6.49
CA ILE A 149 -6.80 -4.15 -5.48
C ILE A 149 -5.43 -4.35 -6.14
N TRP A 150 -4.38 -3.88 -5.47
CA TRP A 150 -3.01 -4.30 -5.75
C TRP A 150 -2.71 -5.50 -4.87
N PHE A 151 -2.40 -6.62 -5.51
CA PHE A 151 -2.11 -7.90 -4.86
C PHE A 151 -0.83 -8.47 -5.45
N ASP A 152 0.16 -8.77 -4.61
CA ASP A 152 1.57 -8.97 -4.99
C ASP A 152 1.77 -9.93 -6.18
N LYS A 153 1.38 -11.21 -6.07
CA LYS A 153 1.56 -12.20 -7.14
C LYS A 153 0.78 -11.88 -8.41
N ALA A 154 -0.31 -11.13 -8.29
CA ALA A 154 -1.10 -10.71 -9.44
C ALA A 154 -0.48 -9.51 -10.15
N SER A 155 0.08 -8.58 -9.38
CA SER A 155 0.41 -7.22 -9.82
C SER A 155 1.90 -7.02 -10.09
N ILE A 156 2.76 -7.84 -9.47
CA ILE A 156 4.20 -7.89 -9.73
C ILE A 156 4.47 -8.76 -10.95
N ASP A 157 5.36 -8.28 -11.82
CA ASP A 157 5.94 -9.12 -12.86
C ASP A 157 6.85 -10.19 -12.22
N GLN A 158 6.35 -11.43 -12.20
CA GLN A 158 7.09 -12.57 -11.65
C GLN A 158 8.32 -12.96 -12.48
N THR A 159 8.47 -12.47 -13.70
CA THR A 159 9.67 -12.68 -14.52
C THR A 159 10.79 -11.71 -14.18
N ASN A 160 10.45 -10.58 -13.55
CA ASN A 160 11.39 -9.58 -13.07
C ASN A 160 10.95 -9.04 -11.70
N ILE A 161 11.05 -9.93 -10.71
CA ILE A 161 10.64 -9.64 -9.33
C ILE A 161 11.52 -8.53 -8.74
N GLU A 162 12.82 -8.54 -9.01
CA GLU A 162 13.75 -7.57 -8.43
C GLU A 162 13.40 -6.14 -8.80
N ASP A 163 13.15 -5.86 -10.08
CA ASP A 163 12.80 -4.51 -10.51
C ASP A 163 11.42 -4.09 -9.99
N SER A 164 10.47 -5.03 -9.92
CA SER A 164 9.17 -4.76 -9.31
C SER A 164 9.26 -4.47 -7.81
N LEU A 165 10.18 -5.13 -7.09
CA LEU A 165 10.41 -4.89 -5.66
C LEU A 165 11.04 -3.52 -5.41
N LYS A 166 11.91 -3.04 -6.30
CA LYS A 166 12.45 -1.67 -6.21
C LYS A 166 11.34 -0.63 -6.32
N CYS A 167 10.30 -0.90 -7.12
CA CYS A 167 9.15 -0.01 -7.30
C CYS A 167 8.08 -0.11 -6.20
N LEU A 168 8.23 -1.03 -5.24
CA LEU A 168 7.20 -1.31 -4.23
C LEU A 168 6.77 -0.08 -3.42
N PRO A 169 7.66 0.81 -2.96
CA PRO A 169 7.24 2.03 -2.29
C PRO A 169 6.35 2.91 -3.18
N VAL A 170 6.66 3.02 -4.48
CA VAL A 170 5.87 3.82 -5.44
C VAL A 170 4.51 3.18 -5.68
N PHE A 171 4.44 1.85 -5.81
CA PHE A 171 3.17 1.13 -5.93
C PHE A 171 2.26 1.35 -4.72
N LEU A 172 2.85 1.31 -3.51
CA LEU A 172 2.13 1.57 -2.28
C LEU A 172 1.56 3.00 -2.26
N ALA A 173 2.38 4.00 -2.60
CA ALA A 173 1.95 5.40 -2.72
C ALA A 173 0.92 5.62 -3.84
N GLY A 174 0.92 4.77 -4.88
CA GLY A 174 -0.06 4.79 -5.96
C GLY A 174 -1.44 4.24 -5.59
N CYS A 175 -1.60 3.62 -4.41
CA CYS A 175 -2.84 3.04 -3.93
C CYS A 175 -3.59 3.99 -2.98
N THR A 176 -4.93 3.95 -3.00
CA THR A 176 -5.76 4.84 -2.16
C THR A 176 -5.77 4.45 -0.67
N LYS A 177 -5.61 3.16 -0.36
CA LYS A 177 -5.63 2.62 1.00
C LYS A 177 -4.63 1.47 1.15
N LEU A 178 -4.28 1.17 2.39
CA LEU A 178 -3.62 -0.06 2.78
C LEU A 178 -4.62 -0.96 3.51
N VAL A 179 -4.79 -2.19 3.02
CA VAL A 179 -5.57 -3.25 3.67
C VAL A 179 -4.58 -4.27 4.20
N VAL A 180 -4.65 -4.53 5.50
CA VAL A 180 -3.77 -5.49 6.19
C VAL A 180 -4.58 -6.72 6.57
N LEU A 181 -4.25 -7.86 5.98
CA LEU A 181 -4.83 -9.16 6.32
C LEU A 181 -3.94 -9.84 7.35
N ALA A 182 -4.13 -9.47 8.63
CA ALA A 182 -3.29 -9.89 9.75
C ALA A 182 -3.67 -11.31 10.25
N GLY A 183 -3.30 -12.34 9.49
CA GLY A 183 -3.42 -13.72 9.93
C GLY A 183 -2.36 -14.11 10.99
N PRO A 184 -2.44 -15.31 11.57
CA PRO A 184 -1.54 -15.76 12.63
C PRO A 184 -0.05 -15.72 12.28
N GLN A 185 0.31 -15.83 11.00
CA GLN A 185 1.69 -15.79 10.51
C GLN A 185 2.07 -14.46 9.85
N TYR A 186 1.21 -13.44 9.90
CA TYR A 186 1.49 -12.14 9.29
C TYR A 186 2.76 -11.47 9.87
N HIS A 187 2.93 -11.56 11.19
CA HIS A 187 4.05 -10.94 11.90
C HIS A 187 5.41 -11.64 11.70
N THR A 188 5.43 -12.86 11.15
CA THR A 188 6.68 -13.63 10.98
C THR A 188 7.42 -13.27 9.69
N ARG A 189 6.87 -12.39 8.84
CA ARG A 189 7.48 -11.98 7.57
C ARG A 189 7.91 -10.52 7.60
N LEU A 190 9.21 -10.32 7.36
CA LEU A 190 9.93 -9.04 7.39
C LEU A 190 9.24 -7.92 6.58
N TRP A 191 8.64 -8.27 5.44
CA TRP A 191 7.93 -7.34 4.55
C TRP A 191 6.68 -6.69 5.18
N CYS A 192 6.11 -7.32 6.20
CA CYS A 192 4.93 -6.82 6.92
C CYS A 192 5.31 -5.87 8.07
N VAL A 193 6.60 -5.78 8.42
CA VAL A 193 7.10 -5.12 9.64
C VAL A 193 8.11 -4.00 9.33
N VAL A 194 8.42 -3.70 8.05
CA VAL A 194 9.40 -2.71 7.52
C VAL A 194 10.69 -3.40 7.05
N GLY A 195 11.10 -3.15 5.79
CA GLY A 195 12.45 -3.51 5.30
C GLY A 195 13.45 -2.35 5.41
N PRO A 196 14.76 -2.55 5.15
CA PRO A 196 15.58 -3.74 5.30
C PRO A 196 16.51 -3.63 6.54
N CYS A 197 16.82 -4.75 7.18
CA CYS A 197 18.10 -4.89 7.87
C CYS A 197 18.62 -6.29 7.56
N HIS A 198 19.43 -6.38 6.50
CA HIS A 198 20.22 -7.57 6.26
C HIS A 198 21.51 -7.43 7.07
N PRO A 199 21.72 -8.35 8.02
CA PRO A 199 23.05 -8.91 8.12
C PRO A 199 22.97 -10.43 8.24
N SER A 200 23.71 -11.10 7.36
CA SER A 200 24.25 -12.45 7.55
C SER A 200 23.27 -13.62 7.36
N ALA A 201 23.52 -14.63 6.54
CA ALA A 201 24.82 -15.24 6.22
C ALA A 201 25.67 -15.52 7.47
N LEU A 202 25.03 -16.01 8.54
CA LEU A 202 25.58 -16.77 9.67
C LEU A 202 24.35 -17.58 10.14
N ASP A 203 24.26 -18.90 10.13
CA ASP A 203 25.28 -19.90 10.44
C ASP A 203 24.79 -21.25 9.86
N GLY A 204 25.75 -22.02 9.35
CA GLY A 204 25.51 -23.39 8.91
C GLY A 204 25.60 -24.36 10.09
N ARG A 205 24.85 -25.46 9.98
CA ARG A 205 24.95 -26.69 10.79
C ARG A 205 24.38 -26.63 12.22
N ARG A 206 23.33 -27.42 12.43
CA ARG A 206 23.26 -28.67 13.24
C ARG A 206 21.79 -29.12 13.27
N SER A 207 21.44 -30.22 12.62
CA SER A 207 21.43 -31.59 13.15
C SER A 207 20.23 -31.90 14.08
N ALA A 208 19.33 -32.73 13.56
CA ALA A 208 18.60 -33.84 14.19
C ALA A 208 17.97 -33.71 15.60
N ARG A 209 16.63 -33.89 15.68
CA ARG A 209 15.90 -35.02 16.34
C ARG A 209 14.39 -34.75 16.27
N VAL A 210 13.56 -35.60 15.66
CA VAL A 210 12.87 -36.76 16.25
C VAL A 210 12.63 -36.64 17.76
N ARG A 211 11.42 -36.24 18.14
CA ARG A 211 10.38 -37.09 18.77
C ARG A 211 9.04 -36.40 18.68
#